data_AF-A0AAW9U8K4-F1
#
_entry.id   AF-A0AAW9U8K4-F1
#
_cell.length_a   1.000
_cell.length_b   1.000
_cell.length_c   1.000
_cell.angle_alpha   90.00
_cell.angle_beta   90.00
_cell.angle_gamma   90.00
#
_symmetry.space_group_name_H-M   'P 1'
#
loop_
_entity.id
_entity.type
_entity.pdbx_description
1 polymer ?
#
loop_
_entity_poly.entity_id
_entity_poly.type
_entity_poly.pdbx_seq_one_letter_code
_entity_poly.pdbx_strand_id
1 'polypeptide(L)'
;MMKTFQVTITNEWFNASEELIAVVQQLYDLRTALLKTKSLEGYKAYCNCYTKMNALLRKITKTETANVMLCKVERGICWILELDYLEDGDSPIEIYGWPSIEELNEEGLDTLKGENITVVRLDEELEDNDEEGFIEELVDEFK
;
A
#
# COMPACT_ATOMS: atom_id res chain seq x y z
N MET A 1 16.86 -5.12 -8.85
CA MET A 1 16.54 -3.85 -9.53
C MET A 1 15.05 -3.67 -9.38
N MET A 2 14.62 -2.88 -8.39
CA MET A 2 13.22 -2.64 -8.08
C MET A 2 12.46 -2.21 -9.33
N LYS A 3 11.46 -3.01 -9.72
CA LYS A 3 10.55 -2.64 -10.80
C LYS A 3 9.40 -1.81 -10.25
N THR A 4 9.61 -0.51 -10.20
CA THR A 4 8.52 0.46 -9.97
C THR A 4 7.73 0.70 -11.25
N PHE A 5 6.45 1.05 -11.13
CA PHE A 5 5.62 1.45 -12.26
C PHE A 5 4.71 2.63 -11.89
N GLN A 6 4.17 3.31 -12.90
CA GLN A 6 3.28 4.47 -12.72
C GLN A 6 1.82 4.03 -12.76
N VAL A 7 1.02 4.58 -11.86
CA VAL A 7 -0.44 4.42 -11.82
C VAL A 7 -1.09 5.76 -11.54
N THR A 8 -2.26 5.98 -12.17
CA THR A 8 -3.04 7.20 -11.97
C THR A 8 -3.94 7.06 -10.75
N ILE A 9 -4.06 8.13 -9.97
CA ILE A 9 -4.99 8.20 -8.85
C ILE A 9 -6.36 8.62 -9.37
N THR A 10 -7.37 7.79 -9.15
CA THR A 10 -8.74 8.04 -9.64
C THR A 10 -9.57 8.83 -8.63
N ASN A 11 -9.31 8.63 -7.34
CA ASN A 11 -9.98 9.32 -6.24
C ASN A 11 -9.10 9.40 -4.99
N GLU A 12 -9.48 10.32 -4.10
CA GLU A 12 -8.77 10.63 -2.87
C GLU A 12 -9.75 10.98 -1.76
N TRP A 13 -9.47 10.53 -0.54
CA TRP A 13 -10.27 10.83 0.65
C TRP A 13 -9.38 11.06 1.88
N PHE A 14 -9.93 11.83 2.80
CA PHE A 14 -9.37 12.06 4.13
C PHE A 14 -10.39 11.64 5.19
N ASN A 15 -9.97 10.80 6.14
CA ASN A 15 -10.85 10.25 7.16
C ASN A 15 -10.19 10.36 8.55
N ALA A 16 -10.90 10.94 9.51
CA ALA A 16 -10.41 11.18 10.87
C ALA A 16 -10.97 10.19 11.92
N SER A 17 -11.56 9.06 11.50
CA SER A 17 -12.00 8.00 12.44
C SER A 17 -10.79 7.42 13.17
N GLU A 18 -10.82 7.49 14.50
CA GLU A 18 -9.78 6.94 15.37
C GLU A 18 -9.62 5.43 15.17
N GLU A 19 -10.71 4.71 14.95
CA GLU A 19 -10.69 3.27 14.69
C GLU A 19 -10.00 2.95 13.37
N LEU A 20 -10.31 3.70 12.30
CA LEU A 20 -9.65 3.51 11.02
C LEU A 20 -8.16 3.82 11.12
N ILE A 21 -7.80 4.93 11.76
CA ILE A 21 -6.41 5.32 11.99
C ILE A 21 -5.65 4.22 12.73
N ALA A 22 -6.23 3.67 13.80
CA ALA A 22 -5.62 2.59 14.56
C ALA A 22 -5.38 1.32 13.72
N VAL A 23 -6.34 0.95 12.87
CA VAL A 23 -6.21 -0.22 11.97
C VAL A 23 -5.14 0.01 10.91
N VAL A 24 -5.08 1.19 10.29
CA VAL A 24 -4.02 1.54 9.32
C VAL A 24 -2.64 1.46 9.98
N GLN A 25 -2.51 1.99 11.20
CA GLN A 25 -1.25 1.94 11.94
C GLN A 25 -0.82 0.50 12.25
N GLN A 26 -1.75 -0.39 12.62
CA GLN A 26 -1.45 -1.80 12.84
C GLN A 26 -0.96 -2.51 11.56
N LEU A 27 -1.54 -2.18 10.40
CA LEU A 27 -1.07 -2.71 9.12
C LEU A 27 0.37 -2.24 8.81
N TYR A 28 0.67 -0.97 9.07
CA TYR A 28 2.03 -0.43 8.93
C TYR A 28 3.04 -1.09 9.88
N ASP A 29 2.65 -1.32 11.13
CA ASP A 29 3.51 -1.99 12.12
C ASP A 29 3.79 -3.45 11.69
N LEU A 30 2.79 -4.14 11.15
CA LEU A 30 2.95 -5.48 10.58
C LEU A 30 3.91 -5.49 9.38
N ARG A 31 3.79 -4.52 8.48
CA ARG A 31 4.74 -4.32 7.36
C ARG A 31 6.16 -4.14 7.88
N THR A 32 6.34 -3.28 8.87
CA THR A 32 7.64 -2.99 9.48
C THR A 32 8.26 -4.22 10.14
N ALA A 33 7.42 -5.05 10.77
CA ALA A 33 7.86 -6.33 11.32
C ALA A 33 8.30 -7.30 10.21
N LEU A 34 7.50 -7.42 9.14
CA LEU A 34 7.83 -8.26 7.98
C LEU A 34 9.18 -7.89 7.37
N LEU A 35 9.44 -6.60 7.11
CA LEU A 35 10.72 -6.16 6.53
C LEU A 35 11.93 -6.50 7.41
N LYS A 36 11.73 -6.63 8.73
CA LYS A 36 12.79 -7.00 9.68
C LYS A 36 12.97 -8.51 9.79
N THR A 37 11.87 -9.27 9.80
CA THR A 37 11.92 -10.71 10.05
C THR A 37 12.04 -11.54 8.79
N LYS A 38 11.63 -10.99 7.64
CA LYS A 38 11.62 -11.65 6.32
C LYS A 38 11.13 -13.09 6.41
N SER A 39 9.97 -13.29 7.04
CA SER A 39 9.40 -14.61 7.27
C SER A 39 8.20 -14.84 6.36
N LEU A 40 8.09 -16.07 5.84
CA LEU A 40 7.01 -16.46 4.94
C LEU A 40 5.63 -16.36 5.61
N GLU A 41 5.56 -16.73 6.89
CA GLU A 41 4.36 -16.56 7.70
C GLU A 41 3.99 -15.08 7.86
N GLY A 42 4.98 -14.21 8.09
CA GLY A 42 4.79 -12.77 8.17
C GLY A 42 4.27 -12.18 6.85
N TYR A 43 4.81 -12.63 5.72
CA TYR A 43 4.37 -12.20 4.39
C TYR A 43 2.91 -12.55 4.14
N LYS A 44 2.54 -13.83 4.37
CA LYS A 44 1.14 -14.28 4.24
C LYS A 44 0.19 -13.52 5.15
N ALA A 45 0.60 -13.28 6.40
CA ALA A 45 -0.19 -12.52 7.35
C ALA A 45 -0.41 -11.09 6.85
N TYR A 46 0.65 -10.43 6.35
CA TYR A 46 0.56 -9.10 5.78
C TYR A 46 -0.37 -9.05 4.57
N CYS A 47 -0.19 -9.92 3.58
CA CYS A 47 -1.03 -9.97 2.38
C CYS A 47 -2.52 -10.15 2.74
N ASN A 48 -2.84 -11.05 3.68
CA ASN A 48 -4.22 -11.25 4.14
C ASN A 48 -4.80 -10.00 4.82
N CYS A 49 -4.03 -9.34 5.68
CA CYS A 49 -4.44 -8.10 6.33
C CYS A 49 -4.61 -6.96 5.31
N TYR A 50 -3.71 -6.86 4.33
CA TYR A 50 -3.76 -5.87 3.25
C TYR A 50 -5.03 -6.02 2.40
N THR A 51 -5.35 -7.23 1.93
CA THR A 51 -6.58 -7.51 1.16
C THR A 51 -7.84 -7.16 1.96
N LYS A 52 -7.89 -7.52 3.24
CA LYS A 52 -9.00 -7.15 4.13
C LYS A 52 -9.12 -5.64 4.31
N MET A 53 -7.98 -4.95 4.44
CA MET A 53 -7.95 -3.49 4.56
C MET A 53 -8.46 -2.84 3.28
N ASN A 54 -8.02 -3.29 2.10
CA ASN A 54 -8.52 -2.84 0.80
C ASN A 54 -10.04 -2.96 0.70
N ALA A 55 -10.58 -4.13 1.05
CA ALA A 55 -12.03 -4.36 1.07
C ALA A 55 -12.78 -3.47 2.07
N LEU A 56 -12.17 -3.17 3.23
CA LEU A 56 -12.73 -2.24 4.22
C LEU A 56 -12.75 -0.80 3.70
N LEU A 57 -11.64 -0.35 3.10
CA LEU A 57 -11.52 0.98 2.51
C LEU A 57 -12.59 1.22 1.46
N ARG A 58 -12.79 0.27 0.53
CA ARG A 58 -13.86 0.35 -0.49
C ARG A 58 -15.25 0.54 0.14
N LYS A 59 -15.55 -0.14 1.24
CA LYS A 59 -16.83 0.03 1.97
C LYS A 59 -16.96 1.41 2.60
N ILE A 60 -15.88 1.93 3.17
CA ILE A 60 -15.85 3.25 3.81
C ILE A 60 -16.00 4.37 2.77
N THR A 61 -15.33 4.25 1.63
CA THR A 61 -15.40 5.22 0.53
C THR A 61 -16.63 5.04 -0.35
N LYS A 62 -17.38 3.94 -0.16
CA LYS A 62 -18.54 3.55 -0.98
C LYS A 62 -18.17 3.34 -2.45
N THR A 63 -16.97 2.82 -2.68
CA THR A 63 -16.45 2.49 -4.00
C THR A 63 -16.89 1.08 -4.39
N GLU A 64 -17.40 0.93 -5.62
CA GLU A 64 -17.86 -0.37 -6.17
C GLU A 64 -16.82 -1.04 -7.09
N THR A 65 -15.76 -0.32 -7.46
CA THR A 65 -14.66 -0.84 -8.28
C THR A 65 -13.80 -1.83 -7.49
N ALA A 66 -13.14 -2.74 -8.19
CA ALA A 66 -12.10 -3.61 -7.63
C ALA A 66 -10.71 -2.96 -7.66
N ASN A 67 -10.66 -1.63 -7.76
CA ASN A 67 -9.43 -0.87 -7.79
C ASN A 67 -8.70 -0.99 -6.46
N VAL A 68 -7.37 -0.98 -6.53
CA VAL A 68 -6.51 -0.97 -5.34
C VAL A 68 -6.68 0.35 -4.61
N MET A 69 -6.88 0.23 -3.29
CA MET A 69 -6.94 1.32 -2.33
C MET A 69 -5.64 1.32 -1.54
N LEU A 70 -4.95 2.45 -1.54
CA LEU A 70 -3.78 2.69 -0.68
C LEU A 70 -4.15 3.66 0.43
N CYS A 71 -3.49 3.54 1.58
CA CYS A 71 -3.68 4.49 2.66
C CYS A 71 -2.44 4.67 3.53
N LYS A 72 -2.34 5.84 4.16
CA LYS A 72 -1.40 6.12 5.25
C LYS A 72 -2.06 6.97 6.32
N VAL A 73 -1.48 6.95 7.53
CA VAL A 73 -1.80 7.94 8.56
C VAL A 73 -0.82 9.10 8.44
N GLU A 74 -1.34 10.30 8.26
CA GLU A 74 -0.58 11.55 8.23
C GLU A 74 -1.25 12.53 9.17
N ARG A 75 -0.53 13.06 10.17
CA ARG A 75 -1.04 14.06 11.13
C ARG A 75 -2.39 13.70 11.78
N GLY A 76 -2.59 12.42 12.09
CA GLY A 76 -3.84 11.94 12.71
C GLY A 76 -5.03 11.88 11.75
N ILE A 77 -4.78 11.84 10.43
CA ILE A 77 -5.79 11.64 9.41
C ILE A 77 -5.37 10.42 8.58
N CYS A 78 -6.32 9.52 8.32
CA CYS A 78 -6.15 8.47 7.33
C CYS A 78 -6.36 9.08 5.94
N TRP A 79 -5.29 9.15 5.17
CA TRP A 79 -5.28 9.57 3.79
C TRP A 79 -5.41 8.34 2.90
N ILE A 80 -6.43 8.32 2.05
CA ILE A 80 -6.83 7.16 1.25
C ILE A 80 -6.80 7.55 -0.23
N LEU A 81 -6.19 6.71 -1.06
CA LEU A 81 -6.08 6.87 -2.51
C LEU A 81 -6.65 5.66 -3.22
N GLU A 82 -7.44 5.87 -4.27
CA GLU A 82 -7.87 4.82 -5.20
C GLU A 82 -7.01 4.90 -6.48
N LEU A 83 -6.44 3.77 -6.89
CA LEU A 83 -5.59 3.68 -8.08
C LEU A 83 -6.37 3.19 -9.29
N ASP A 84 -6.02 3.63 -10.49
CA ASP A 84 -6.46 3.01 -11.74
C ASP A 84 -5.69 1.70 -12.00
N TYR A 85 -5.76 0.79 -11.03
CA TYR A 85 -5.09 -0.50 -11.04
C TYR A 85 -5.95 -1.50 -10.27
N LEU A 86 -6.21 -2.66 -10.89
CA LEU A 86 -7.06 -3.69 -10.30
C LEU A 86 -6.29 -4.55 -9.30
N GLU A 87 -6.96 -4.97 -8.23
CA GLU A 87 -6.43 -6.00 -7.36
C GLU A 87 -6.41 -7.34 -8.11
N ASP A 88 -5.22 -7.79 -8.52
CA ASP A 88 -4.99 -9.03 -9.29
C ASP A 88 -4.69 -10.25 -8.38
N GLY A 89 -4.45 -10.00 -7.09
CA GLY A 89 -4.29 -11.04 -6.06
C GLY A 89 -2.87 -11.56 -5.89
N ASP A 90 -1.89 -11.00 -6.58
CA ASP A 90 -0.49 -11.46 -6.52
C ASP A 90 0.21 -10.97 -5.25
N SER A 91 0.47 -9.66 -5.19
CA SER A 91 1.36 -9.02 -4.24
C SER A 91 0.78 -7.65 -3.87
N PRO A 92 0.83 -7.26 -2.58
CA PRO A 92 0.43 -5.93 -2.17
C PRO A 92 1.14 -4.84 -2.97
N ILE A 93 0.39 -3.81 -3.36
CA ILE A 93 0.93 -2.63 -4.03
C ILE A 93 1.16 -1.55 -2.99
N GLU A 94 2.30 -0.86 -3.09
CA GLU A 94 2.67 0.22 -2.18
C GLU A 94 3.20 1.43 -2.95
N ILE A 95 3.12 2.61 -2.36
CA ILE A 95 3.72 3.83 -2.95
C ILE A 95 5.20 3.86 -2.61
N TYR A 96 6.05 3.92 -3.64
CA TYR A 96 7.51 3.93 -3.50
C TYR A 96 8.03 5.18 -2.78
N GLY A 97 7.29 6.28 -2.85
CA GLY A 97 7.53 7.49 -2.08
C GLY A 97 6.23 8.25 -1.89
N TRP A 98 5.66 8.18 -0.69
CA TRP A 98 4.47 8.96 -0.38
C TRP A 98 4.82 10.44 -0.42
N PRO A 99 4.13 11.25 -1.24
CA PRO A 99 4.32 12.69 -1.17
C PRO A 99 3.89 13.20 0.20
N SER A 100 4.65 14.15 0.71
CA SER A 100 4.29 14.96 1.86
C SER A 100 3.27 16.03 1.45
N ILE A 101 2.49 16.50 2.42
CA ILE A 101 1.55 17.62 2.18
C ILE A 101 2.34 18.89 1.80
N GLU A 102 3.55 19.06 2.32
CA GLU A 102 4.46 20.14 1.95
C GLU A 102 4.87 20.10 0.48
N GLU A 103 5.31 18.95 -0.03
CA GLU A 103 5.68 18.77 -1.44
C GLU A 103 4.49 19.07 -2.36
N LEU A 104 3.29 18.60 -2.00
CA LEU A 104 2.08 18.92 -2.77
C LEU A 104 1.80 20.43 -2.80
N ASN A 105 1.92 21.10 -1.67
CA ASN A 105 1.71 22.55 -1.59
C ASN A 105 2.77 23.34 -2.39
N GLU A 106 4.02 22.89 -2.41
CA GLU A 106 5.09 23.50 -3.21
C GLU A 106 4.84 23.37 -4.71
N GLU A 107 4.20 22.27 -5.13
CA GLU A 107 3.76 22.03 -6.51
C GLU A 107 2.41 22.70 -6.84
N GLY A 108 1.76 23.31 -5.85
CA GLY A 108 0.46 23.96 -6.01
C GLY A 108 -0.71 22.96 -6.13
N LEU A 109 -0.51 21.72 -5.66
CA LEU A 109 -1.50 20.66 -5.64
C LEU A 109 -2.24 20.64 -4.29
N ASP A 110 -3.57 20.66 -4.35
CA ASP A 110 -4.47 20.47 -3.21
C ASP A 110 -5.09 19.06 -3.17
N THR A 111 -4.86 18.28 -4.21
CA THR A 111 -5.33 16.90 -4.38
C THR A 111 -4.35 16.09 -5.22
N LEU A 112 -4.29 14.79 -4.97
CA LEU A 112 -3.58 13.85 -5.84
C LEU A 112 -4.48 13.24 -6.93
N LYS A 113 -5.78 13.54 -6.93
CA LYS A 113 -6.71 12.98 -7.92
C LYS A 113 -6.33 13.43 -9.34
N GLY A 114 -6.10 12.45 -10.22
CA GLY A 114 -5.67 12.65 -11.60
C GLY A 114 -4.15 12.62 -11.78
N GLU A 115 -3.38 12.64 -10.69
CA GLU A 115 -1.93 12.60 -10.73
C GLU A 115 -1.41 11.16 -10.89
N ASN A 116 -0.20 11.05 -11.43
CA ASN A 116 0.52 9.78 -11.52
C ASN A 116 1.44 9.62 -10.31
N ILE A 117 1.40 8.43 -9.72
CA ILE A 117 2.31 8.06 -8.64
C ILE A 117 3.13 6.84 -9.00
N THR A 118 4.32 6.78 -8.40
CA THR A 118 5.20 5.63 -8.50
C THR A 118 4.82 4.61 -7.44
N VAL A 119 4.46 3.41 -7.88
CA VAL A 119 4.15 2.28 -7.00
C VAL A 119 5.13 1.13 -7.23
N VAL A 120 5.17 0.22 -6.26
CA VAL A 120 5.96 -1.00 -6.29
C VAL A 120 5.15 -2.15 -5.71
N ARG A 121 5.45 -3.38 -6.16
CA ARG A 121 4.92 -4.59 -5.53
C ARG A 121 5.81 -4.97 -4.35
N LEU A 122 5.22 -5.41 -3.24
CA LEU A 122 5.96 -5.68 -2.00
C LEU A 122 7.04 -6.76 -2.17
N ASP A 123 6.76 -7.80 -2.93
CA ASP A 123 7.71 -8.86 -3.29
C ASP A 123 8.95 -8.32 -4.01
N GLU A 124 8.79 -7.40 -4.98
CA GLU A 124 9.92 -6.73 -5.65
C GLU A 124 10.72 -5.82 -4.69
N GLU A 125 10.07 -5.22 -3.69
CA GLU A 125 10.77 -4.49 -2.62
C GLU A 125 11.54 -5.44 -1.70
N LEU A 126 10.97 -6.60 -1.40
CA LEU A 126 11.62 -7.63 -0.58
C LEU A 126 12.82 -8.24 -1.32
N GLU A 127 12.75 -8.42 -2.64
CA GLU A 127 13.83 -8.90 -3.52
C GLU A 127 15.08 -8.04 -3.45
N ASP A 128 14.93 -6.72 -3.57
CA ASP A 128 16.06 -5.81 -3.49
C ASP A 128 16.69 -5.78 -2.09
N ASN A 129 15.95 -6.20 -1.06
CA ASN A 129 16.42 -6.32 0.31
C ASN A 129 16.80 -7.76 0.70
N ASP A 130 16.75 -8.74 -0.21
CA ASP A 130 16.89 -10.16 0.13
C ASP A 130 18.35 -10.63 0.18
N GLU A 131 19.02 -10.32 1.29
CA GLU A 131 20.34 -10.87 1.61
C GLU A 131 20.30 -12.31 2.16
N GLU A 132 19.11 -12.84 2.48
CA GLU A 132 18.94 -14.07 3.27
C GLU A 132 18.29 -15.25 2.50
N GLY A 133 17.95 -15.08 1.21
CA GLY A 133 17.35 -16.12 0.36
C GLY A 133 15.84 -16.30 0.57
N PHE A 134 15.19 -15.33 1.20
CA PHE A 134 13.75 -15.33 1.51
C PHE A 134 12.87 -15.37 0.24
N ILE A 135 13.31 -14.77 -0.86
CA ILE A 135 12.55 -14.76 -2.11
C ILE A 135 12.53 -16.13 -2.76
N GLU A 136 13.61 -16.91 -2.64
CA GLU A 136 13.62 -18.28 -3.17
C GLU A 136 12.54 -19.13 -2.48
N GLU A 137 12.33 -18.94 -1.17
CA GLU A 137 11.24 -19.59 -0.43
C GLU A 137 9.84 -19.15 -0.89
N LEU A 138 9.65 -17.87 -1.22
CA LEU A 138 8.38 -17.38 -1.77
C LEU A 138 8.09 -18.00 -3.15
N VAL A 139 9.07 -17.97 -4.05
CA VAL A 139 8.92 -18.48 -5.42
C VAL A 139 8.59 -19.97 -5.44
N ASP A 140 9.13 -20.75 -4.51
CA ASP A 140 8.83 -22.19 -4.42
C ASP A 140 7.44 -22.50 -3.87
N GLU A 141 6.81 -21.59 -3.12
CA GLU A 141 5.43 -21.77 -2.66
C GLU A 141 4.37 -21.42 -3.71
N PHE A 142 4.67 -20.51 -4.63
CA PHE A 142 3.73 -20.05 -5.67
C PHE A 142 3.90 -20.76 -7.04
N LYS A 143 4.69 -21.84 -7.12
CA LYS A 143 4.78 -22.77 -8.26
C LYS A 143 3.74 -23.88 -8.18
#